data_AF-H3HAH5-F1
#
_entry.id   AF-H3HAH5-F1
#
_cell.length_a   1.000
_cell.length_b   1.000
_cell.length_c   1.000
_cell.angle_alpha   90.00
_cell.angle_beta   90.00
_cell.angle_gamma   90.00
#
_symmetry.space_group_name_H-M   'P 1'
#
loop_
_entity.id
_entity.type
_entity.pdbx_description
1 polymer ?
#
loop_
_entity_poly.entity_id
_entity_poly.type
_entity_poly.pdbx_seq_one_letter_code
_entity_poly.pdbx_strand_id
1 'polypeptide(L)'
;YLGSTHFTEVAFVFYNLLGDGYNNSVATDPFLNKPESYKQLARVMTRMWASFIVDQTPNNNNLTDVVWPQYSLDDPQNIVFDANKTDLAYVESDLFRAEAIAYIHSLYNTTS
;
A
#
# COMPACT_ATOMS: atom_id res chain seq x y z
N TYR A 1 14.71 5.03 -12.00
CA TYR A 1 14.46 4.56 -10.62
C TYR A 1 13.54 3.35 -10.71
N LEU A 2 13.71 2.29 -9.91
CA LEU A 2 12.93 1.04 -10.01
C LEU A 2 11.52 1.10 -9.36
N GLY A 3 11.16 2.21 -8.72
CA GLY A 3 9.84 2.41 -8.11
C GLY A 3 9.61 1.53 -6.86
N SER A 4 8.34 1.22 -6.57
CA SER A 4 7.95 0.23 -5.54
C SER A 4 7.96 -1.16 -6.16
N THR A 5 8.99 -1.95 -5.82
CA THR A 5 9.12 -3.32 -6.33
C THR A 5 8.37 -4.30 -5.43
N HIS A 6 8.04 -5.47 -5.98
CA HIS A 6 7.38 -6.55 -5.25
C HIS A 6 8.07 -6.83 -3.89
N PHE A 7 7.26 -7.11 -2.86
CA PHE A 7 7.67 -7.50 -1.50
C PHE A 7 8.24 -6.36 -0.63
N THR A 8 8.45 -5.17 -1.17
CA THR A 8 9.00 -4.05 -0.38
C THR A 8 8.01 -3.51 0.65
N GLU A 9 6.71 -3.67 0.42
CA GLU A 9 5.63 -3.23 1.32
C GLU A 9 5.58 -4.01 2.63
N VAL A 10 6.05 -5.26 2.64
CA VAL A 10 5.98 -6.14 3.82
C VAL A 10 6.75 -5.52 4.98
N ALA A 11 7.91 -4.90 4.75
CA ALA A 11 8.66 -4.22 5.80
C ALA A 11 7.88 -3.07 6.43
N PHE A 12 7.06 -2.36 5.65
CA PHE A 12 6.20 -1.28 6.15
C PHE A 12 5.02 -1.83 6.94
N VAL A 13 4.35 -2.88 6.43
CA VAL A 13 3.21 -3.52 7.12
C VAL A 13 3.62 -4.04 8.50
N PHE A 14 4.76 -4.72 8.58
CA PHE A 14 5.27 -5.34 9.81
C PHE A 14 6.10 -4.41 10.71
N TYR A 15 6.22 -3.13 10.35
CA TYR A 15 7.06 -2.17 11.08
C TYR A 15 8.52 -2.64 11.25
N ASN A 16 9.05 -3.37 10.27
CA ASN A 16 10.41 -3.90 10.25
C ASN A 16 11.40 -2.81 9.82
N LEU A 17 11.57 -1.78 10.66
CA LEU A 17 12.42 -0.62 10.36
C LEU A 17 13.91 -0.94 10.28
N LEU A 18 14.31 -2.13 10.75
CA LEU A 18 15.69 -2.62 10.66
C LEU A 18 15.98 -3.31 9.31
N GLY A 19 14.96 -3.55 8.49
CA GLY A 19 15.12 -4.24 7.22
C GLY A 19 15.53 -5.70 7.39
N ASP A 20 15.18 -6.35 8.50
CA ASP A 20 15.56 -7.73 8.79
C ASP A 20 15.01 -8.66 7.69
N GLY A 21 15.89 -9.45 7.08
CA GLY A 21 15.56 -10.33 5.95
C GLY A 21 15.65 -9.69 4.56
N TYR A 22 15.88 -8.38 4.45
CA TYR A 22 15.98 -7.68 3.15
C TYR A 22 17.40 -7.54 2.61
N ASN A 23 18.45 -7.73 3.41
CA ASN A 23 19.83 -7.63 2.94
C ASN A 23 20.31 -8.93 2.27
N ASN A 24 19.78 -9.26 1.09
CA ASN A 24 20.07 -10.49 0.35
C ASN A 24 20.20 -10.25 -1.17
N SER A 25 20.34 -11.31 -1.98
CA SER A 25 20.59 -11.20 -3.43
C SER A 25 19.39 -10.68 -4.25
N VAL A 26 18.18 -10.67 -3.70
CA VAL A 26 16.94 -10.34 -4.41
C VAL A 26 16.14 -9.22 -3.76
N ALA A 27 16.55 -8.76 -2.58
CA ALA A 27 15.90 -7.69 -1.83
C ALA A 27 16.93 -6.66 -1.36
N THR A 28 16.46 -5.47 -1.02
CA THR A 28 17.26 -4.43 -0.38
C THR A 28 16.41 -3.79 0.70
N ASP A 29 17.02 -3.38 1.80
CA ASP A 29 16.34 -2.70 2.89
C ASP A 29 15.59 -1.46 2.34
N PRO A 30 14.25 -1.43 2.43
CA PRO A 30 13.46 -0.33 1.89
C PRO A 30 13.62 0.98 2.66
N PHE A 31 14.22 0.96 3.86
CA PHE A 31 14.48 2.14 4.69
C PHE A 31 15.91 2.67 4.58
N LEU A 32 16.82 1.91 3.97
CA LEU A 32 18.23 2.29 3.84
C LEU A 32 18.36 3.60 3.06
N ASN A 33 19.02 4.59 3.68
CA ASN A 33 19.24 5.92 3.12
C ASN A 33 17.95 6.65 2.68
N LYS A 34 16.82 6.32 3.31
CA LYS A 34 15.54 6.99 3.05
C LYS A 34 15.26 8.12 4.05
N PRO A 35 14.49 9.15 3.65
CA PRO A 35 13.99 10.16 4.57
C PRO A 35 13.13 9.54 5.68
N GLU A 36 12.98 10.26 6.79
CA GLU A 36 12.16 9.83 7.93
C GLU A 36 10.69 9.59 7.56
N SER A 37 10.20 10.20 6.47
CA SER A 37 8.85 9.98 5.94
C SER A 37 8.57 8.51 5.61
N TYR A 38 9.58 7.70 5.28
CA TYR A 38 9.41 6.25 5.07
C TYR A 38 9.06 5.52 6.36
N LYS A 39 9.69 5.87 7.49
CA LYS A 39 9.38 5.28 8.81
C LYS A 39 8.03 5.76 9.33
N GLN A 40 7.70 7.03 9.06
CA GLN A 40 6.37 7.57 9.36
C GLN A 40 5.30 6.84 8.56
N LEU A 41 5.53 6.60 7.26
CA LEU A 41 4.64 5.83 6.42
C LEU A 41 4.46 4.40 6.93
N ALA A 42 5.55 3.72 7.32
CA ALA A 42 5.46 2.39 7.92
C ALA A 42 4.58 2.40 9.18
N ARG A 43 4.67 3.47 9.99
CA ARG A 43 3.81 3.63 11.17
C ARG A 43 2.33 3.74 10.80
N VAL A 44 2.01 4.54 9.79
CA VAL A 44 0.64 4.69 9.25
C VAL A 44 0.13 3.33 8.77
N MET A 45 0.89 2.63 7.92
CA MET A 45 0.50 1.32 7.37
C MET A 45 0.27 0.29 8.47
N THR A 46 1.20 0.11 9.42
CA THR A 46 1.05 -0.83 10.53
C THR A 46 -0.17 -0.50 11.40
N ARG A 47 -0.44 0.78 11.68
CA ARG A 47 -1.60 1.18 12.48
C ARG A 47 -2.92 0.98 11.76
N MET A 48 -2.98 1.24 10.45
CA MET A 48 -4.15 0.92 9.63
C MET A 48 -4.41 -0.59 9.60
N TRP A 49 -3.36 -1.41 9.46
CA TRP A 49 -3.47 -2.87 9.55
C TRP A 49 -3.96 -3.36 10.91
N ALA A 50 -3.38 -2.85 12.01
CA ALA A 50 -3.82 -3.20 13.36
C ALA A 50 -5.28 -2.79 13.61
N SER A 51 -5.66 -1.58 13.18
CA SER A 51 -7.04 -1.10 13.24
C SER A 51 -7.99 -2.04 12.49
N PHE A 52 -7.63 -2.46 11.28
CA PHE A 52 -8.46 -3.37 10.49
C PHE A 52 -8.64 -4.72 11.18
N ILE A 53 -7.58 -5.27 11.77
CA ILE A 53 -7.63 -6.56 12.48
C ILE A 53 -8.54 -6.49 13.71
N VAL A 54 -8.52 -5.38 14.46
CA VAL A 54 -9.25 -5.24 15.73
C VAL A 54 -10.69 -4.76 15.51
N ASP A 55 -10.87 -3.74 14.67
CA ASP A 55 -12.12 -3.00 14.55
C ASP A 55 -12.84 -3.21 13.21
N GLN A 56 -12.29 -4.07 12.33
CA GLN A 56 -12.81 -4.31 10.98
C GLN A 56 -12.84 -3.05 10.09
N THR A 57 -12.05 -2.03 10.46
CA THR A 57 -11.85 -0.81 9.69
C THR A 57 -10.41 -0.33 9.84
N PRO A 58 -9.73 0.16 8.79
CA PRO A 58 -8.39 0.72 8.91
C PRO A 58 -8.38 2.14 9.52
N ASN A 59 -9.55 2.72 9.80
CA ASN A 59 -9.72 4.14 10.08
C ASN A 59 -9.58 4.52 11.58
N ASN A 60 -9.51 3.56 12.51
CA ASN A 60 -9.21 3.80 13.94
C ASN A 60 -7.69 3.78 14.22
N ASN A 61 -6.89 4.24 13.25
CA ASN A 61 -5.42 4.18 13.31
C ASN A 61 -4.80 5.25 14.25
N ASN A 62 -5.52 6.35 14.53
CA ASN A 62 -5.10 7.50 15.35
C ASN A 62 -3.79 8.19 14.89
N LEU A 63 -3.45 8.10 13.60
CA LEU A 63 -2.24 8.70 13.03
C LEU A 63 -2.49 9.61 11.83
N THR A 64 -3.54 9.35 11.05
CA THR A 64 -3.90 10.14 9.87
C THR A 64 -5.41 10.37 9.84
N ASP A 65 -5.81 11.54 9.34
CA ASP A 65 -7.21 11.89 9.08
C ASP A 65 -7.70 11.33 7.73
N VAL A 66 -6.82 10.68 6.96
CA VAL A 66 -7.18 10.01 5.71
C VAL A 66 -8.11 8.84 6.02
N VAL A 67 -9.33 8.93 5.48
CA VAL A 67 -10.32 7.86 5.55
C VAL A 67 -10.19 6.98 4.33
N TRP A 68 -9.93 5.68 4.51
CA TRP A 68 -10.05 4.69 3.44
C TRP A 68 -11.50 4.17 3.41
N PRO A 69 -12.30 4.52 2.40
CA PRO A 69 -13.67 4.05 2.28
C PRO A 69 -13.72 2.56 1.93
N GLN A 70 -14.85 1.93 2.26
CA GLN A 70 -15.15 0.58 1.78
C GLN A 70 -15.25 0.59 0.26
N TYR A 71 -14.60 -0.38 -0.38
CA TYR A 71 -14.65 -0.53 -1.83
C TYR A 71 -16.07 -0.78 -2.33
N SER A 72 -16.47 -0.09 -3.40
CA SER A 72 -17.76 -0.26 -4.07
C SER A 72 -17.59 -0.29 -5.59
N LEU A 73 -18.53 -0.90 -6.30
CA LEU A 73 -18.51 -0.89 -7.78
C LEU A 73 -19.09 0.41 -8.37
N ASP A 74 -19.92 1.12 -7.60
CA ASP A 74 -20.52 2.38 -8.03
C ASP A 74 -19.52 3.54 -7.99
N ASP A 75 -18.62 3.52 -6.99
CA ASP A 75 -17.48 4.44 -6.85
C ASP A 75 -16.24 3.65 -6.39
N PRO A 76 -15.49 3.04 -7.32
CA PRO A 76 -14.32 2.22 -7.00
C PRO A 76 -13.13 3.11 -6.65
N GLN A 77 -12.61 2.92 -5.44
CA GLN A 77 -11.53 3.73 -4.89
C GLN A 77 -10.50 2.85 -4.19
N ASN A 78 -9.23 3.22 -4.32
CA ASN A 78 -8.12 2.59 -3.60
C ASN A 78 -7.41 3.62 -2.70
N ILE A 79 -6.63 3.13 -1.75
CA ILE A 79 -5.70 3.97 -0.98
C ILE A 79 -4.31 3.84 -1.58
N VAL A 80 -3.62 4.98 -1.70
CA VAL A 80 -2.22 5.06 -2.07
C VAL A 80 -1.40 5.44 -0.85
N PHE A 81 -0.33 4.68 -0.61
CA PHE A 81 0.69 4.96 0.38
C PHE A 81 1.90 5.58 -0.32
N ASP A 82 2.26 6.82 0.01
CA ASP A 82 3.35 7.55 -0.66
C ASP A 82 4.18 8.36 0.34
N ALA A 83 5.42 7.91 0.56
CA ALA A 83 6.35 8.55 1.49
C ALA A 83 6.86 9.93 1.01
N ASN A 84 6.51 10.34 -0.21
CA ASN A 84 6.85 11.66 -0.75
C ASN A 84 5.71 12.68 -0.60
N LYS A 85 4.52 12.25 -0.14
CA LYS A 85 3.39 13.14 0.15
C LYS A 85 3.39 13.53 1.62
N THR A 86 2.96 14.76 1.91
CA THR A 86 2.85 15.26 3.29
C THR A 86 1.94 14.39 4.15
N ASP A 87 0.79 13.99 3.62
CA ASP A 87 -0.21 13.20 4.35
C ASP A 87 0.12 11.70 4.40
N LEU A 88 1.18 11.27 3.69
CA LEU A 88 1.70 9.90 3.58
C LEU A 88 0.73 8.87 2.96
N ALA A 89 -0.56 9.16 2.92
CA ALA A 89 -1.57 8.40 2.22
C ALA A 89 -2.63 9.31 1.61
N TYR A 90 -3.34 8.83 0.58
CA TYR A 90 -4.51 9.49 0.02
C TYR A 90 -5.39 8.47 -0.71
N VAL A 91 -6.65 8.81 -0.94
CA VAL A 91 -7.60 7.98 -1.72
C VAL A 91 -7.63 8.48 -3.17
N GLU A 92 -7.65 7.57 -4.13
CA GLU A 92 -7.85 7.87 -5.54
C GLU A 92 -8.85 6.90 -6.18
N SER A 93 -9.39 7.27 -7.34
CA SER A 93 -10.22 6.38 -8.15
C SER A 93 -9.41 5.17 -8.62
N ASP A 94 -9.98 3.98 -8.49
CA ASP A 94 -9.34 2.71 -8.88
C ASP A 94 -9.42 2.48 -10.40
N LEU A 95 -8.74 3.35 -11.15
CA LEU A 95 -8.66 3.31 -12.62
C LEU A 95 -7.29 2.82 -13.10
N PHE A 96 -6.33 2.65 -12.19
CA PHE A 96 -4.99 2.23 -12.53
C PHE A 96 -5.02 0.82 -13.14
N ARG A 97 -4.55 0.72 -14.39
CA ARG A 97 -4.53 -0.52 -15.21
C ARG A 97 -5.91 -1.09 -15.57
N ALA A 98 -6.99 -0.32 -15.44
CA ALA A 98 -8.35 -0.78 -15.78
C ALA A 98 -8.43 -1.40 -17.19
N GLU A 99 -7.83 -0.76 -18.20
CA GLU A 99 -7.80 -1.27 -19.58
C GLU A 99 -7.04 -2.60 -19.71
N ALA A 100 -5.88 -2.71 -19.05
CA ALA A 100 -5.07 -3.93 -19.11
C ALA A 100 -5.75 -5.10 -18.39
N ILE A 101 -6.41 -4.84 -17.25
CA ILE A 101 -7.21 -5.83 -16.52
C ILE A 101 -8.40 -6.28 -17.39
N ALA A 102 -9.10 -5.33 -18.02
CA ALA A 102 -10.21 -5.64 -18.93
C ALA A 102 -9.76 -6.52 -20.12
N TYR A 103 -8.59 -6.22 -20.69
CA TYR A 103 -8.01 -7.05 -21.75
C TYR A 103 -7.73 -8.48 -21.28
N ILE A 104 -7.10 -8.65 -20.12
CA ILE A 104 -6.82 -9.98 -19.55
C ILE A 104 -8.13 -10.74 -19.27
N HIS A 105 -9.15 -10.07 -18.70
CA HIS A 105 -10.47 -10.66 -18.50
C HIS A 105 -11.12 -11.12 -19.83
N SER A 106 -10.97 -10.36 -20.91
CA SER A 106 -11.52 -10.73 -22.21
C SER A 106 -10.95 -12.05 -22.75
N LEU A 107 -9.67 -12.34 -22.49
CA LEU A 107 -9.01 -13.57 -22.92
C LEU A 107 -9.61 -14.82 -22.23
N TYR A 108 -9.95 -14.72 -20.95
CA TYR A 108 -10.61 -15.81 -20.21
C TYR A 108 -12.03 -16.06 -20.71
N ASN A 109 -12.79 -15.01 -21.00
CA ASN A 109 -14.16 -15.13 -21.49
C ASN A 109 -14.26 -15.73 -22.90
N THR A 110 -13.20 -15.62 -23.72
CA THR A 110 -13.16 -16.26 -25.06
C THR A 110 -12.88 -17.76 -25.03
N THR A 111 -12.58 -18.33 -23.85
CA THR A 111 -12.23 -19.76 -23.69
C THR A 111 -13.32 -20.61 -23.04
N SER A 112 -14.52 -20.05 -22.82
CA SER A 112 -15.74 -20.75 -22.35
C SER A 112 -16.79 -20.78 -23.46
#